data_AF-A0A1Q2YSE4-F1
#
_entry.id   AF-A0A1Q2YSE4-F1
#
_cell.length_a   1.000
_cell.length_b   1.000
_cell.length_c   1.000
_cell.angle_alpha   90.00
_cell.angle_beta   90.00
_cell.angle_gamma   90.00
#
_symmetry.space_group_name_H-M   'P 1'
#
loop_
_entity.id
_entity.type
_entity.pdbx_description
1 polymer ?
#
loop_
_entity_poly.entity_id
_entity_poly.type
_entity_poly.pdbx_seq_one_letter_code
_entity_poly.pdbx_strand_id
1 'polypeptide(L)' 'MAEPEPVRMTPEEKVDFHRRRRARNWAILAALLGLVLLFYLIAIARMSQTS' A
#
# COMPACT_ATOMS: atom_id res chain seq x y z
N MET A 1 -35.05 -12.85 -11.48
CA MET A 1 -33.71 -12.25 -11.30
C MET A 1 -32.93 -13.22 -10.44
N ALA A 2 -31.90 -13.89 -10.98
CA ALA A 2 -31.10 -14.82 -10.19
C ALA A 2 -30.17 -14.01 -9.28
N GLU A 3 -30.23 -14.26 -7.97
CA GLU A 3 -29.29 -13.69 -7.00
C GLU A 3 -27.86 -14.12 -7.36
N PRO A 4 -26.86 -13.24 -7.31
CA PRO A 4 -25.48 -13.63 -7.54
C PRO A 4 -25.06 -14.60 -6.45
N GLU A 5 -24.75 -15.85 -6.81
CA GLU A 5 -24.14 -16.84 -5.92
C GLU A 5 -22.95 -16.18 -5.20
N PRO A 6 -22.96 -16.13 -3.85
CA PRO A 6 -21.87 -15.51 -3.12
C PRO A 6 -20.58 -16.24 -3.51
N VAL A 7 -19.55 -15.51 -3.93
CA VAL A 7 -18.24 -16.08 -4.28
C VAL A 7 -17.67 -16.77 -3.04
N ARG A 8 -17.96 -18.06 -2.89
CA ARG A 8 -17.50 -18.89 -1.78
C ARG A 8 -16.06 -19.31 -2.07
N MET A 9 -15.11 -18.40 -1.83
CA MET A 9 -13.71 -18.81 -1.73
C MET A 9 -13.56 -19.79 -0.56
N THR A 10 -12.91 -20.91 -0.83
CA THR A 10 -12.49 -21.84 0.22
C THR A 10 -11.52 -21.15 1.17
N PRO A 11 -11.38 -21.63 2.43
CA PRO A 11 -10.46 -21.04 3.39
C PRO A 11 -9.01 -20.96 2.85
N GLU A 12 -8.59 -21.96 2.07
CA GLU A 12 -7.26 -22.03 1.48
C GLU A 12 -7.05 -20.95 0.40
N GLU A 13 -8.02 -20.76 -0.50
CA GLU A 13 -7.96 -19.73 -1.54
C GLU A 13 -7.95 -18.31 -0.95
N LYS A 14 -8.64 -18.10 0.18
CA LYS A 14 -8.61 -16.81 0.89
C LYS A 14 -7.21 -16.47 1.37
N VAL A 15 -6.49 -17.44 1.96
CA VAL A 15 -5.15 -17.21 2.51
C VAL A 15 -4.19 -16.78 1.40
N ASP A 16 -4.20 -17.46 0.26
CA ASP A 16 -3.35 -17.12 -0.88
C ASP A 16 -3.72 -15.78 -1.51
N PHE A 17 -5.02 -15.48 -1.61
CA PHE A 17 -5.50 -14.19 -2.08
C PHE A 17 -5.04 -13.05 -1.17
N HIS A 18 -5.16 -13.22 0.15
CA HIS A 18 -4.69 -12.25 1.12
C HIS A 18 -3.16 -12.08 1.11
N ARG A 19 -2.39 -13.16 0.91
CA ARG A 19 -0.93 -13.11 0.85
C ARG A 19 -0.43 -12.23 -0.29
N ARG A 20 -1.00 -12.42 -1.49
CA ARG A 20 -0.67 -11.61 -2.69
C ARG A 20 -1.05 -10.14 -2.51
N ARG A 21 -2.21 -9.88 -1.91
CA ARG A 21 -2.69 -8.51 -1.67
C ARG A 21 -1.86 -7.78 -0.62
N ARG A 22 -1.46 -8.46 0.46
CA ARG A 22 -0.59 -7.89 1.49
C ARG A 22 0.76 -7.46 0.91
N ALA A 23 1.39 -8.31 0.09
CA ALA A 23 2.67 -7.97 -0.54
C ALA A 23 2.61 -6.68 -1.37
N ARG A 24 1.57 -6.53 -2.21
CA ARG A 24 1.36 -5.29 -2.98
C ARG A 24 1.09 -4.08 -2.07
N ASN A 25 0.27 -4.24 -1.04
CA ASN A 25 0.00 -3.16 -0.10
C ASN A 25 1.27 -2.71 0.63
N TRP A 26 2.15 -3.63 1.02
CA TRP A 26 3.44 -3.32 1.63
C TRP A 26 4.37 -2.58 0.67
N ALA A 27 4.44 -2.99 -0.60
CA ALA A 27 5.23 -2.28 -1.61
C ALA A 27 4.72 -0.84 -1.82
N ILE A 28 3.40 -0.65 -1.91
CA ILE A 28 2.78 0.67 -2.04
C ILE A 28 3.05 1.51 -0.78
N LEU A 29 2.91 0.94 0.42
CA LEU A 29 3.20 1.62 1.68
C LEU A 29 4.65 2.10 1.73
N ALA A 30 5.60 1.25 1.35
CA ALA A 30 7.01 1.60 1.31
C ALA A 30 7.30 2.72 0.31
N ALA A 31 6.69 2.69 -0.88
CA ALA A 31 6.84 3.73 -1.89
C ALA A 31 6.27 5.07 -1.41
N LEU A 32 5.08 5.06 -0.79
CA LEU A 32 4.45 6.27 -0.23
C LEU A 32 5.29 6.87 0.89
N LEU A 33 5.78 6.03 1.82
CA LEU A 33 6.65 6.49 2.91
C LEU A 33 7.97 7.05 2.38
N GLY A 34 8.61 6.37 1.43
CA GLY A 34 9.84 6.85 0.80
C GLY A 34 9.65 8.21 0.12
N LEU A 35 8.54 8.38 -0.60
CA LEU A 35 8.21 9.65 -1.26
C LEU A 35 7.99 10.77 -0.25
N VAL A 36 7.20 10.53 0.80
CA VAL A 36 6.98 11.51 1.88
C VAL A 36 8.29 11.91 2.54
N LEU A 37 9.13 10.93 2.88
CA LEU A 37 10.42 11.18 3.52
C LEU A 37 11.35 12.01 2.63
N LEU A 38 11.40 11.69 1.33
CA LEU A 38 12.19 12.44 0.35
C LEU A 38 11.77 13.92 0.31
N PHE A 39 10.48 14.19 0.18
CA PHE A 39 9.97 15.57 0.18
C PHE A 39 10.21 16.29 1.50
N TYR A 40 10.03 15.61 2.62
CA TYR A 40 10.28 16.18 3.95
C TYR A 40 11.74 16.60 4.13
N LEU A 41 12.68 15.74 3.74
CA LEU A 41 14.11 16.06 3.79
C LEU A 41 14.47 17.22 2.87
N ILE A 42 13.92 17.25 1.65
CA ILE A 42 14.11 18.37 0.72
C ILE A 42 13.56 19.67 1.32
N ALA A 43 12.36 19.63 1.90
CA ALA A 43 11.73 20.81 2.51
C ALA A 43 12.60 21.38 3.64
N ILE A 44 13.11 20.53 4.54
CA ILE A 44 14.03 20.94 5.61
C ILE A 44 15.32 21.51 5.02
N ALA A 45 15.95 20.82 4.07
CA ALA A 45 17.19 21.27 3.45
C ALA A 45 17.01 22.64 2.76
N ARG A 46 15.85 22.88 2.13
CA ARG A 46 15.51 24.15 1.49
C ARG A 46 15.29 25.27 2.52
N MET A 47 14.55 24.99 3.59
CA MET A 47 14.35 25.96 4.68
C MET A 47 15.68 26.32 5.36
N SER A 48 16.54 25.34 5.61
CA SER A 48 17.86 25.55 6.22
C SER A 48 18.81 26.41 5.38
N GLN A 49 18.66 26.45 4.06
CA GLN A 49 19.49 27.29 3.17
C GLN A 49 19.01 28.74 3.07
N THR A 50 17.82 29.04 3.60
CA THR A 50 17.16 30.35 3.49
C THR A 50 17.23 31.16 4.80
N SER A 51 17.85 30.61 5.87
CA SER A 51 18.31 31.36 7.05
C SER A 51 19.79 31.70 6.91
#